data_AF-A0A9E5BGE0-F1
#
_entry.id   AF-A0A9E5BGE0-F1
#
_cell.length_a   1.000
_cell.length_b   1.000
_cell.length_c   1.000
_cell.angle_alpha   90.00
_cell.angle_beta   90.00
_cell.angle_gamma   90.00
#
_symmetry.space_group_name_H-M   'P 1'
#
loop_
_entity.id
_entity.type
_entity.pdbx_description
1 polymer ?
#
loop_
_entity_poly.entity_id
_entity_poly.type
_entity_poly.pdbx_seq_one_letter_code
_entity_poly.pdbx_strand_id
1 'polypeptide(L)'
;MGAAIKAQRVAVYLDCSGSMRPYLEKVTAEIKKEYPDADVFRFDGARVVSLENNIVYGKTFHGEAPRLTEAPTQTIESELTDDGRQLLSRIRTSCEKGSLGAWIDRLLGEDYDALVVFSDFQDGVRIYEENNKGTPTLIYSDSNYHRVGSLMPVKSWQAKWMEAFKKGATGQGPKLYLFSIQQPPQGLLKACVEASGGNSLSVSWLKSGRPPN
;
A
#
# COMPACT_ATOMS: atom_id res chain seq x y z
N MET A 1 -9.27 16.61 3.50
CA MET A 1 -8.72 16.31 2.15
C MET A 1 -9.88 16.33 1.14
N GLY A 2 -9.65 16.57 -0.16
CA GLY A 2 -10.74 16.83 -1.12
C GLY A 2 -11.63 15.63 -1.49
N ALA A 3 -11.37 14.44 -0.96
CA ALA A 3 -12.25 13.28 -1.09
C ALA A 3 -12.82 12.94 0.29
N ALA A 4 -14.13 13.07 0.47
CA ALA A 4 -14.79 12.59 1.67
C ALA A 4 -14.79 11.05 1.67
N ILE A 5 -13.88 10.43 2.41
CA ILE A 5 -13.91 8.98 2.63
C ILE A 5 -15.09 8.72 3.59
N LYS A 6 -16.15 8.09 3.08
CA LYS A 6 -17.27 7.63 3.92
C LYS A 6 -16.94 6.24 4.45
N ALA A 7 -16.23 6.19 5.57
CA ALA A 7 -15.80 4.97 6.25
C ALA A 7 -15.82 5.17 7.76
N GLN A 8 -16.15 4.12 8.52
CA GLN A 8 -16.08 4.14 9.98
C GLN A 8 -14.72 3.61 10.44
N ARG A 9 -14.22 2.55 9.80
CA ARG A 9 -12.91 1.96 10.09
C ARG A 9 -11.95 2.20 8.94
N VAL A 10 -10.91 2.97 9.22
CA VAL A 10 -9.92 3.40 8.23
C VAL A 10 -8.54 2.90 8.65
N ALA A 11 -7.93 2.07 7.81
CA ALA A 11 -6.52 1.72 7.92
C ALA A 11 -5.72 2.54 6.92
N VAL A 12 -4.65 3.18 7.38
CA VAL A 12 -3.78 4.01 6.55
C VAL A 12 -2.39 3.41 6.47
N TYR A 13 -1.93 3.15 5.26
CA TYR A 13 -0.53 2.95 4.95
C TYR A 13 0.12 4.30 4.67
N LEU A 14 1.02 4.73 5.55
CA LEU A 14 1.84 5.92 5.37
C LEU A 14 3.27 5.49 5.07
N ASP A 15 3.65 5.62 3.81
CA ASP A 15 5.03 5.39 3.36
C ASP A 15 5.98 6.32 4.13
N CYS A 16 6.96 5.73 4.84
CA CYS A 16 7.95 6.45 5.65
C CYS A 16 9.36 6.42 5.05
N SER A 17 9.46 6.15 3.75
CA SER A 17 10.69 6.28 2.96
C SER A 17 11.26 7.69 3.03
N GLY A 18 12.54 7.84 2.68
CA GLY A 18 13.28 9.09 2.83
C GLY A 18 12.61 10.31 2.17
N SER A 19 11.95 10.13 1.02
CA SER A 19 11.22 11.19 0.32
C SER A 19 9.92 11.61 1.02
N MET A 20 9.33 10.72 1.82
CA MET A 20 8.09 10.97 2.55
C MET A 20 8.29 11.55 3.95
N ARG A 21 9.45 11.30 4.58
CA ARG A 21 9.78 11.74 5.96
C ARG A 21 9.40 13.19 6.29
N PRO A 22 9.66 14.20 5.44
CA PRO A 22 9.31 15.59 5.75
C PRO A 22 7.80 15.84 5.91
N TYR A 23 6.95 14.93 5.44
CA TYR A 23 5.49 15.12 5.38
C TYR A 23 4.73 14.27 6.40
N LEU A 24 5.38 13.34 7.10
CA LEU A 24 4.71 12.33 7.93
C LEU A 24 3.80 12.93 9.00
N GLU A 25 4.31 13.90 9.76
CA GLU A 25 3.57 14.54 10.84
C GLU A 25 2.38 15.34 10.32
N LYS A 26 2.60 16.13 9.25
CA LYS A 26 1.52 16.91 8.63
C LYS A 26 0.43 16.02 8.04
N VAL A 27 0.81 14.95 7.33
CA VAL A 27 -0.13 14.00 6.74
C VAL A 27 -0.92 13.28 7.83
N THR A 28 -0.24 12.82 8.88
CA THR A 28 -0.90 12.17 10.04
C THR A 28 -1.90 13.11 10.70
N ALA A 29 -1.53 14.38 10.92
CA ALA A 29 -2.43 15.37 11.51
C ALA A 29 -3.68 15.62 10.65
N GLU A 30 -3.53 15.74 9.33
CA GLU A 30 -4.68 15.90 8.42
C GLU A 30 -5.56 14.65 8.38
N ILE A 31 -4.98 13.46 8.41
CA ILE A 31 -5.73 12.20 8.51
C ILE A 31 -6.54 12.18 9.81
N LYS A 32 -5.90 12.40 10.96
CA LYS A 32 -6.53 12.33 12.28
C LYS A 32 -7.59 13.42 12.49
N LYS A 33 -7.48 14.55 11.78
CA LYS A 33 -8.53 15.59 11.76
C LYS A 33 -9.81 15.11 11.09
N GLU A 34 -9.69 14.34 10.02
CA GLU A 34 -10.83 13.82 9.24
C GLU A 34 -11.34 12.48 9.79
N TYR A 35 -10.42 11.65 10.31
CA TYR A 35 -10.64 10.31 10.85
C TYR A 35 -9.85 10.14 12.17
N PRO A 36 -10.38 10.61 13.32
CA PRO A 36 -9.68 10.55 14.61
C PRO A 36 -9.23 9.13 14.99
N ASP A 37 -10.04 8.13 14.66
CA ASP A 37 -9.80 6.72 14.99
C ASP A 37 -9.06 5.96 13.89
N ALA A 38 -8.53 6.63 12.86
CA ALA A 38 -7.79 5.95 11.80
C ALA A 38 -6.52 5.29 12.34
N ASP A 39 -6.28 4.04 11.97
CA ASP A 39 -5.06 3.32 12.29
C ASP A 39 -3.98 3.65 11.26
N VAL A 40 -2.99 4.47 11.64
CA VAL A 40 -1.92 4.92 10.74
C VAL A 40 -0.68 4.04 10.91
N PHE A 41 -0.50 3.12 9.97
CA PHE A 41 0.66 2.24 9.90
C PHE A 41 1.78 2.90 9.08
N ARG A 42 2.98 3.01 9.65
CA ARG A 42 4.16 3.61 9.00
C ARG A 42 5.18 2.51 8.65
N PHE A 43 5.30 2.21 7.36
CA PHE A 43 6.24 1.21 6.83
C PHE A 43 7.07 1.81 5.70
N ASP A 44 8.28 1.27 5.51
CA ASP A 44 9.21 1.80 4.51
C ASP A 44 8.81 1.43 3.08
N GLY A 45 8.77 2.47 2.24
CA GLY A 45 8.47 2.38 0.82
C GLY A 45 7.03 2.01 0.52
N ALA A 46 6.67 2.05 -0.76
CA ALA A 46 5.35 1.65 -1.24
C ALA A 46 5.48 0.64 -2.39
N ARG A 47 6.21 -0.45 -2.13
CA ARG A 47 6.50 -1.50 -3.11
C ARG A 47 5.40 -2.54 -3.12
N VAL A 48 4.95 -2.94 -4.31
CA VAL A 48 4.18 -4.18 -4.49
C VAL A 48 5.11 -5.20 -5.12
N VAL A 49 5.49 -6.23 -4.38
CA VAL A 49 6.41 -7.25 -4.86
C VAL A 49 5.69 -8.59 -4.94
N SER A 50 5.80 -9.29 -6.07
CA SER A 50 5.35 -10.67 -6.20
C SER A 50 6.49 -11.60 -6.59
N LEU A 51 6.45 -12.82 -6.07
CA LEU A 51 7.21 -13.95 -6.56
C LEU A 51 6.20 -14.95 -7.12
N GLU A 52 6.35 -15.27 -8.41
CA GLU A 52 5.39 -16.07 -9.14
C GLU A 52 3.96 -15.52 -8.99
N ASN A 53 3.09 -16.32 -8.39
CA ASN A 53 1.66 -16.10 -8.27
C ASN A 53 1.26 -15.53 -6.90
N ASN A 54 2.22 -15.16 -6.05
CA ASN A 54 1.96 -14.69 -4.70
C ASN A 54 2.61 -13.33 -4.45
N ILE A 55 1.92 -12.48 -3.70
CA ILE A 55 2.52 -11.28 -3.11
C ILE A 55 3.56 -11.71 -2.09
N VAL A 56 4.79 -11.19 -2.17
CA VAL A 56 5.86 -11.49 -1.22
C VAL A 56 5.47 -11.02 0.17
N TYR A 57 5.57 -11.90 1.17
CA TYR A 57 5.06 -11.73 2.54
C TYR A 57 3.55 -11.46 2.67
N GLY A 58 2.78 -11.64 1.60
CA GLY A 58 1.31 -11.66 1.63
C GLY A 58 0.75 -12.83 2.44
N LYS A 59 -0.57 -12.94 2.52
CA LYS A 59 -1.29 -13.91 3.34
C LYS A 59 -1.00 -15.36 2.93
N THR A 60 -0.85 -15.61 1.63
CA THR A 60 -0.61 -16.96 1.07
C THR A 60 0.84 -17.19 0.65
N PHE A 61 1.75 -16.30 1.03
CA PHE A 61 3.15 -16.40 0.65
C PHE A 61 3.88 -17.45 1.48
N HIS A 62 4.56 -18.35 0.77
CA HIS A 62 5.48 -19.32 1.33
C HIS A 62 6.71 -19.38 0.43
N GLY A 63 7.87 -19.69 1.03
CA GLY A 63 9.14 -19.81 0.30
C GLY A 63 10.12 -18.68 0.59
N GLU A 64 11.20 -18.65 -0.19
CA GLU A 64 12.27 -17.68 -0.07
C GLU A 64 11.94 -16.42 -0.87
N ALA A 65 11.89 -15.28 -0.19
CA ALA A 65 11.63 -14.00 -0.84
C ALA A 65 12.85 -13.54 -1.66
N PRO A 66 12.66 -12.78 -2.76
CA PRO A 66 13.75 -12.06 -3.38
C PRO A 66 14.41 -11.11 -2.38
N ARG A 67 15.67 -10.74 -2.61
CA ARG A 67 16.37 -9.79 -1.74
C ARG A 67 15.78 -8.39 -1.91
N LEU A 68 15.13 -7.89 -0.87
CA LEU A 68 14.48 -6.59 -0.83
C LEU A 68 15.13 -5.65 0.17
N THR A 69 14.88 -4.35 0.01
CA THR A 69 15.15 -3.37 1.06
C THR A 69 14.11 -3.55 2.17
N GLU A 70 14.59 -3.78 3.38
CA GLU A 70 13.78 -3.93 4.59
C GLU A 70 14.15 -2.81 5.57
N ALA A 71 13.17 -2.34 6.34
CA ALA A 71 13.40 -1.40 7.41
C ALA A 71 12.39 -1.65 8.55
N PRO A 72 12.77 -1.42 9.82
CA PRO A 72 11.83 -1.54 10.92
C PRO A 72 10.67 -0.57 10.75
N THR A 73 9.49 -0.95 11.23
CA THR A 73 8.33 -0.08 11.24
C THR A 73 8.60 1.18 12.06
N GLN A 74 8.02 2.29 11.61
CA GLN A 74 8.00 3.56 12.32
C GLN A 74 6.59 3.84 12.89
N THR A 75 5.71 2.84 12.92
CA THR A 75 4.35 2.97 13.44
C THR A 75 4.38 3.35 14.92
N ILE A 76 3.60 4.36 15.30
CA ILE A 76 3.49 4.82 16.68
C ILE A 76 2.33 4.05 17.34
N GLU A 77 2.65 2.96 18.05
CA GLU A 77 1.64 2.01 18.57
C GLU A 77 0.63 2.66 19.54
N SER A 78 1.04 3.70 20.26
CA SER A 78 0.17 4.46 21.17
C SER A 78 -0.88 5.31 20.45
N GLU A 79 -0.73 5.57 19.15
CA GLU A 79 -1.68 6.34 18.33
C GLU A 79 -2.70 5.48 17.57
N LEU A 80 -2.53 4.16 17.65
CA LEU A 80 -3.46 3.18 17.08
C LEU A 80 -4.63 2.91 18.03
N THR A 81 -5.72 2.42 17.48
CA THR A 81 -6.79 1.79 18.26
C THR A 81 -6.32 0.47 18.87
N ASP A 82 -7.11 -0.12 19.77
CA ASP A 82 -6.81 -1.47 20.30
C ASP A 82 -6.74 -2.52 19.18
N ASP A 83 -7.69 -2.47 18.25
CA ASP A 83 -7.73 -3.35 17.08
C ASP A 83 -6.53 -3.11 16.16
N GLY A 84 -6.16 -1.85 15.93
CA GLY A 84 -4.98 -1.46 15.18
C GLY A 84 -3.68 -1.99 15.78
N ARG A 85 -3.52 -1.93 17.11
CA ARG A 85 -2.38 -2.53 17.81
C ARG A 85 -2.33 -4.04 17.64
N GLN A 86 -3.47 -4.71 17.81
CA GLN A 86 -3.56 -6.16 17.61
C GLN A 86 -3.21 -6.53 16.16
N LEU A 87 -3.73 -5.80 15.18
CA LEU A 87 -3.40 -6.00 13.78
C LEU A 87 -1.91 -5.79 13.51
N LEU A 88 -1.32 -4.68 13.99
CA LEU A 88 0.10 -4.39 13.84
C LEU A 88 0.96 -5.56 14.30
N SER A 89 0.65 -6.12 15.47
CA SER A 89 1.40 -7.26 16.03
C SER A 89 1.44 -8.48 15.09
N ARG A 90 0.39 -8.70 14.29
CA ARG A 90 0.30 -9.81 13.32
C ARG A 90 0.98 -9.50 11.99
N ILE A 91 0.99 -8.24 11.56
CA ILE A 91 1.44 -7.87 10.21
C ILE A 91 2.83 -7.22 10.17
N ARG A 92 3.37 -6.75 11.31
CA ARG A 92 4.60 -5.96 11.40
C ARG A 92 5.74 -6.53 10.57
N THR A 93 6.21 -7.73 10.91
CA THR A 93 7.33 -8.37 10.20
C THR A 93 7.05 -8.59 8.72
N SER A 94 5.79 -8.87 8.36
CA SER A 94 5.42 -9.07 6.96
C SER A 94 5.48 -7.77 6.17
N CYS A 95 5.07 -6.65 6.76
CA CYS A 95 5.05 -5.34 6.11
C CYS A 95 6.44 -4.66 6.12
N GLU A 96 7.25 -4.88 7.16
CA GLU A 96 8.67 -4.44 7.20
C GLU A 96 9.48 -5.05 6.03
N LYS A 97 9.11 -6.25 5.58
CA LYS A 97 9.79 -6.97 4.51
C LYS A 97 9.10 -6.87 3.15
N GLY A 98 7.77 -6.96 3.13
CA GLY A 98 6.95 -7.00 1.91
C GLY A 98 6.32 -5.66 1.53
N SER A 99 6.51 -4.61 2.34
CA SER A 99 6.03 -3.24 2.09
C SER A 99 4.51 -3.18 1.81
N LEU A 100 4.08 -2.23 0.98
CA LEU A 100 2.69 -1.98 0.63
C LEU A 100 1.97 -3.22 0.11
N GLY A 101 2.64 -4.04 -0.71
CA GLY A 101 2.07 -5.27 -1.24
C GLY A 101 1.58 -6.21 -0.14
N ALA A 102 2.45 -6.54 0.81
CA ALA A 102 2.10 -7.40 1.94
C ALA A 102 1.02 -6.79 2.84
N TRP A 103 1.04 -5.48 3.03
CA TRP A 103 0.02 -4.78 3.81
C TRP A 103 -1.37 -4.89 3.16
N ILE A 104 -1.51 -4.54 1.87
CA ILE A 104 -2.78 -4.67 1.15
C ILE A 104 -3.27 -6.12 1.20
N ASP A 105 -2.42 -7.08 0.82
CA ASP A 105 -2.81 -8.48 0.70
C ASP A 105 -3.33 -9.08 2.02
N ARG A 106 -2.77 -8.63 3.15
CA ARG A 106 -3.22 -9.04 4.49
C ARG A 106 -4.50 -8.33 4.93
N LEU A 107 -4.61 -7.03 4.67
CA LEU A 107 -5.76 -6.23 5.11
C LEU A 107 -7.01 -6.43 4.28
N LEU A 108 -6.93 -7.00 3.07
CA LEU A 108 -8.10 -7.37 2.26
C LEU A 108 -9.07 -8.33 2.98
N GLY A 109 -8.62 -9.04 4.01
CA GLY A 109 -9.45 -9.91 4.85
C GLY A 109 -9.73 -9.37 6.26
N GLU A 110 -9.29 -8.15 6.56
CA GLU A 110 -9.52 -7.49 7.84
C GLU A 110 -10.76 -6.61 7.74
N ASP A 111 -11.36 -6.30 8.89
CA ASP A 111 -12.64 -5.62 8.97
C ASP A 111 -12.48 -4.09 8.90
N TYR A 112 -11.97 -3.59 7.77
CA TYR A 112 -11.83 -2.17 7.46
C TYR A 112 -12.72 -1.77 6.28
N ASP A 113 -13.36 -0.61 6.38
CA ASP A 113 -14.21 -0.08 5.30
C ASP A 113 -13.37 0.66 4.25
N ALA A 114 -12.20 1.17 4.64
CA ALA A 114 -11.29 1.86 3.76
C ALA A 114 -9.83 1.51 4.04
N LEU A 115 -9.10 1.20 2.97
CA LEU A 115 -7.65 1.17 2.93
C LEU A 115 -7.16 2.44 2.24
N VAL A 116 -6.31 3.18 2.91
CA VAL A 116 -5.78 4.45 2.41
C VAL A 116 -4.28 4.36 2.30
N VAL A 117 -3.71 4.79 1.17
CA VAL A 117 -2.26 4.77 0.93
C VAL A 117 -1.79 6.19 0.65
N PHE A 118 -0.84 6.67 1.45
CA PHE A 118 -0.09 7.89 1.21
C PHE A 118 1.34 7.55 0.83
N SER A 119 1.77 7.93 -0.36
CA SER A 119 3.13 7.70 -0.85
C SER A 119 3.50 8.69 -1.96
N ASP A 120 4.77 8.68 -2.34
CA ASP A 120 5.23 9.32 -3.57
C ASP A 120 5.12 8.42 -4.81
N PHE A 121 4.78 7.13 -4.62
CA PHE A 121 4.60 6.07 -5.62
C PHE A 121 5.80 5.85 -6.56
N GLN A 122 7.02 6.16 -6.14
CA GLN A 122 8.23 5.91 -6.95
C GLN A 122 8.63 4.42 -7.01
N ASP A 123 8.22 3.65 -6.00
CA ASP A 123 8.67 2.28 -5.77
C ASP A 123 8.10 1.23 -6.72
N GLY A 124 6.82 1.39 -7.11
CA GLY A 124 6.16 0.58 -8.13
C GLY A 124 5.87 -0.88 -7.79
N VAL A 125 5.43 -1.60 -8.82
CA VAL A 125 5.19 -3.03 -8.85
C VAL A 125 6.44 -3.73 -9.36
N ARG A 126 6.86 -4.82 -8.69
CA ARG A 126 8.01 -5.66 -9.07
C ARG A 126 7.56 -7.12 -9.11
N ILE A 127 7.78 -7.79 -10.23
CA ILE A 127 7.41 -9.20 -10.43
C ILE A 127 8.68 -10.01 -10.64
N TYR A 128 8.88 -10.96 -9.75
CA TYR A 128 9.95 -11.94 -9.78
C TYR A 128 9.41 -13.31 -10.21
N GLU A 129 10.27 -14.08 -10.86
CA GLU A 129 10.07 -15.50 -11.13
C GLU A 129 11.20 -16.32 -10.52
N GLU A 130 10.87 -17.54 -10.10
CA GLU A 130 11.86 -18.50 -9.67
C GLU A 130 12.81 -18.83 -10.84
N ASN A 131 14.04 -19.19 -10.50
CA ASN A 131 14.98 -19.68 -11.49
C ASN A 131 15.80 -20.85 -10.93
N ASN A 132 16.36 -21.64 -11.83
CA ASN A 132 17.17 -22.81 -11.47
C ASN A 132 18.51 -22.45 -10.81
N LYS A 133 18.82 -21.16 -10.66
CA LYS A 133 20.07 -20.65 -10.06
C LYS A 133 19.87 -20.18 -8.61
N GLY A 134 18.68 -20.39 -8.04
CA GLY A 134 18.39 -20.18 -6.62
C GLY A 134 17.99 -18.75 -6.22
N THR A 135 18.38 -17.71 -6.97
CA THR A 135 17.94 -16.33 -6.68
C THR A 135 16.84 -15.91 -7.67
N PRO A 136 15.64 -15.54 -7.23
CA PRO A 136 14.57 -15.13 -8.14
C PRO A 136 14.98 -14.01 -9.11
N THR A 137 14.55 -14.11 -10.36
CA THR A 137 14.83 -13.12 -11.42
C THR A 137 13.75 -12.05 -11.46
N LEU A 138 14.13 -10.77 -11.46
CA LEU A 138 13.19 -9.67 -11.73
C LEU A 138 12.84 -9.65 -13.22
N ILE A 139 11.58 -9.90 -13.56
CA ILE A 139 11.11 -9.94 -14.95
C ILE A 139 10.26 -8.71 -15.34
N TYR A 140 9.72 -7.99 -14.35
CA TYR A 140 8.99 -6.76 -14.58
C TYR A 140 9.15 -5.80 -13.40
N SER A 141 9.32 -4.52 -13.69
CA SER A 141 9.31 -3.43 -12.73
C SER A 141 8.84 -2.14 -13.39
N ASP A 142 7.83 -1.48 -12.84
CA ASP A 142 7.41 -0.12 -13.22
C ASP A 142 7.84 0.96 -12.21
N SER A 143 8.81 0.62 -11.35
CA SER A 143 9.49 1.58 -10.47
C SER A 143 10.14 2.71 -11.27
N ASN A 144 10.12 3.93 -10.73
CA ASN A 144 10.87 5.03 -11.31
C ASN A 144 12.38 4.93 -11.11
N TYR A 145 12.84 4.10 -10.17
CA TYR A 145 14.27 3.88 -9.93
C TYR A 145 14.87 2.86 -10.89
N HIS A 146 14.11 1.83 -11.25
CA HIS A 146 14.58 0.76 -12.13
C HIS A 146 13.41 0.10 -12.86
N ARG A 147 13.31 0.34 -14.16
CA ARG A 147 12.26 -0.23 -15.02
C ARG A 147 12.75 -1.48 -15.73
N VAL A 148 11.92 -2.52 -15.73
CA VAL A 148 12.18 -3.81 -16.39
C VAL A 148 10.90 -4.28 -17.06
N GLY A 149 11.01 -4.78 -18.30
CA GLY A 149 9.85 -5.24 -19.07
C GLY A 149 8.94 -4.10 -19.52
N SER A 150 8.31 -4.27 -20.69
CA SER A 150 7.38 -3.28 -21.24
C SER A 150 5.92 -3.56 -20.87
N LEU A 151 5.58 -4.82 -20.58
CA LEU A 151 4.24 -5.26 -20.26
C LEU A 151 4.24 -6.03 -18.94
N MET A 152 3.32 -5.70 -18.04
CA MET A 152 3.17 -6.39 -16.76
C MET A 152 2.66 -7.82 -16.99
N PRO A 153 3.38 -8.85 -16.53
CA PRO A 153 2.89 -10.23 -16.54
C PRO A 153 1.57 -10.37 -15.76
N VAL A 154 0.67 -11.20 -16.30
CA VAL A 154 -0.57 -11.57 -15.62
C VAL A 154 -0.26 -12.63 -14.58
N LYS A 155 -0.59 -12.37 -13.33
CA LYS A 155 -0.37 -13.29 -12.18
C LYS A 155 -1.66 -13.45 -11.38
N SER A 156 -1.87 -14.62 -10.79
CA SER A 156 -3.16 -14.94 -10.15
C SER A 156 -3.51 -14.03 -8.97
N TRP A 157 -2.52 -13.52 -8.23
CA TRP A 157 -2.75 -12.56 -7.14
C TRP A 157 -3.44 -11.26 -7.61
N GLN A 158 -3.19 -10.81 -8.84
CA GLN A 158 -3.83 -9.60 -9.39
C GLN A 158 -5.33 -9.79 -9.49
N ALA A 159 -5.77 -10.95 -9.99
CA ALA A 159 -7.20 -11.28 -10.08
C ALA A 159 -7.85 -11.38 -8.69
N LYS A 160 -7.15 -11.97 -7.70
CA LYS A 160 -7.63 -12.07 -6.31
C LYS A 160 -7.82 -10.68 -5.69
N TRP A 161 -6.85 -9.78 -5.87
CA TRP A 161 -6.98 -8.39 -5.42
C TRP A 161 -8.16 -7.69 -6.08
N MET A 162 -8.29 -7.80 -7.40
CA MET A 162 -9.40 -7.20 -8.14
C MET A 162 -10.76 -7.72 -7.66
N GLU A 163 -10.88 -9.03 -7.40
CA GLU A 163 -12.10 -9.62 -6.86
C GLU A 163 -12.41 -9.09 -5.45
N ALA A 164 -11.40 -9.02 -4.57
CA ALA A 164 -11.57 -8.51 -3.23
C ALA A 164 -11.99 -7.03 -3.22
N PHE A 165 -11.34 -6.20 -4.04
CA PHE A 165 -11.68 -4.78 -4.14
C PHE A 165 -13.05 -4.53 -4.77
N LYS A 166 -13.51 -5.35 -5.73
CA LYS A 166 -14.88 -5.24 -6.27
C LYS A 166 -15.97 -5.32 -5.19
N LYS A 167 -15.73 -6.05 -4.10
CA LYS A 167 -16.66 -6.13 -2.96
C LYS A 167 -16.80 -4.79 -2.23
N GLY A 168 -15.79 -3.92 -2.31
CA GLY A 168 -15.85 -2.57 -1.74
C GLY A 168 -16.89 -1.67 -2.39
N ALA A 169 -17.16 -1.85 -3.69
CA ALA A 169 -18.21 -1.09 -4.38
C ALA A 169 -19.62 -1.38 -3.83
N THR A 170 -19.82 -2.58 -3.28
CA THR A 170 -21.09 -3.02 -2.66
C THR A 170 -21.06 -2.99 -1.14
N GLY A 171 -20.02 -2.40 -0.52
CA GLY A 171 -19.88 -2.31 0.94
C GLY A 171 -19.57 -3.64 1.65
N GLN A 172 -19.09 -4.64 0.91
CA GLN A 172 -18.74 -5.98 1.41
C GLN A 172 -17.22 -6.19 1.50
N GLY A 173 -16.45 -5.09 1.46
CA GLY A 173 -15.00 -5.08 1.52
C GLY A 173 -14.48 -3.64 1.56
N PRO A 174 -13.16 -3.44 1.65
CA PRO A 174 -12.61 -2.11 1.75
C PRO A 174 -12.66 -1.37 0.42
N LYS A 175 -12.88 -0.06 0.50
CA LYS A 175 -12.58 0.89 -0.58
C LYS A 175 -11.10 1.29 -0.54
N LEU A 176 -10.46 1.39 -1.69
CA LEU A 176 -9.05 1.79 -1.79
C LEU A 176 -8.93 3.27 -2.15
N TYR A 177 -8.16 4.02 -1.36
CA TYR A 177 -7.84 5.41 -1.63
C TYR A 177 -6.33 5.61 -1.76
N LEU A 178 -5.90 6.32 -2.80
CA LEU A 178 -4.48 6.56 -3.08
C LEU A 178 -4.18 8.04 -3.15
N PHE A 179 -3.35 8.53 -2.25
CA PHE A 179 -2.93 9.92 -2.15
C PHE A 179 -1.46 10.05 -2.52
N SER A 180 -1.19 10.71 -3.64
CA SER A 180 0.16 10.87 -4.16
C SER A 180 0.74 12.26 -3.90
N ILE A 181 1.96 12.33 -3.38
CA ILE A 181 2.70 13.61 -3.27
C ILE A 181 3.59 13.91 -4.49
N GLN A 182 3.81 12.95 -5.39
CA GLN A 182 4.78 13.11 -6.48
C GLN A 182 4.38 12.39 -7.76
N GLN A 183 4.38 11.05 -7.76
CA GLN A 183 4.15 10.26 -8.96
C GLN A 183 2.73 9.73 -8.99
N PRO A 184 2.08 9.67 -10.15
CA PRO A 184 0.79 8.99 -10.23
C PRO A 184 0.96 7.53 -9.77
N PRO A 185 -0.03 6.97 -9.04
CA PRO A 185 0.01 5.56 -8.68
C PRO A 185 0.06 4.65 -9.92
N GLN A 186 0.63 3.46 -9.76
CA GLN A 186 0.75 2.45 -10.81
C GLN A 186 -0.63 2.04 -11.35
N GLY A 187 -0.66 1.62 -12.63
CA GLY A 187 -1.90 1.27 -13.32
C GLY A 187 -2.72 0.20 -12.59
N LEU A 188 -2.06 -0.81 -12.04
CA LEU A 188 -2.71 -1.85 -11.23
C LEU A 188 -3.42 -1.28 -10.00
N LEU A 189 -2.75 -0.41 -9.25
CA LEU A 189 -3.32 0.20 -8.04
C LEU A 189 -4.51 1.11 -8.40
N LYS A 190 -4.43 1.85 -9.51
CA LYS A 190 -5.55 2.65 -10.02
C LYS A 190 -6.75 1.78 -10.42
N ALA A 191 -6.52 0.63 -11.05
CA ALA A 191 -7.59 -0.32 -11.37
C ALA A 191 -8.26 -0.86 -10.09
N CYS A 192 -7.49 -1.12 -9.03
CA CYS A 192 -8.02 -1.53 -7.73
C CYS A 192 -8.88 -0.42 -7.09
N VAL A 193 -8.44 0.84 -7.17
CA VAL A 193 -9.21 2.01 -6.72
C VAL A 193 -10.57 2.06 -7.42
N GLU A 194 -10.56 2.01 -8.76
CA GLU A 194 -11.79 2.06 -9.57
C GLU A 194 -12.73 0.90 -9.22
N ALA A 195 -12.20 -0.33 -9.17
CA ALA A 195 -12.98 -1.51 -8.82
C ALA A 195 -13.64 -1.42 -7.44
N SER A 196 -12.96 -0.78 -6.49
CA SER A 196 -13.47 -0.61 -5.12
C SER A 196 -14.47 0.54 -4.94
N GLY A 197 -14.63 1.41 -5.95
CA GLY A 197 -15.40 2.65 -5.80
C GLY A 197 -14.75 3.66 -4.85
N GLY A 198 -13.43 3.58 -4.67
CA GLY A 198 -12.63 4.55 -3.93
C GLY A 198 -12.17 5.72 -4.81
N ASN A 199 -11.08 6.39 -4.44
CA ASN A 199 -10.57 7.53 -5.21
C ASN A 199 -9.03 7.65 -5.18
N SER A 200 -8.44 8.28 -6.20
CA SER A 200 -7.02 8.62 -6.21
C SER A 200 -6.82 10.12 -6.44
N LEU A 201 -6.05 10.76 -5.57
CA LEU A 201 -5.82 12.20 -5.58
C LEU A 201 -4.33 12.53 -5.52
N SER A 202 -3.93 13.59 -6.21
CA SER A 202 -2.63 14.22 -5.98
C SER A 202 -2.76 15.22 -4.83
N VAL A 203 -1.91 15.06 -3.82
CA VAL A 203 -1.72 15.96 -2.69
C VAL A 203 -0.36 16.65 -2.74
N SER A 204 0.14 16.91 -3.95
CA SER A 204 1.41 17.61 -4.21
C SER A 204 1.50 18.99 -3.57
N TRP A 205 0.35 19.60 -3.26
CA TRP A 205 0.23 20.83 -2.48
C TRP A 205 0.89 20.76 -1.10
N LEU A 206 1.05 19.56 -0.54
CA LEU A 206 1.81 19.34 0.70
C LEU A 206 3.28 19.81 0.55
N LYS A 207 3.83 19.79 -0.67
CA LYS A 207 5.18 20.29 -0.98
C LYS A 207 5.25 21.80 -1.06
N SER A 208 4.22 22.43 -1.63
CA SER A 208 4.17 23.89 -1.83
C SER A 208 3.62 24.66 -0.63
N GLY A 209 3.01 23.95 0.34
CA GLY A 209 2.43 24.54 1.54
C GLY A 209 1.07 25.23 1.34
N ARG A 210 0.52 25.25 0.11
CA ARG A 210 -0.76 25.90 -0.20
C ARG A 210 -1.82 24.87 -0.55
N PRO A 211 -2.85 24.63 0.27
CA PRO A 211 -3.91 23.69 -0.06
C PRO A 211 -4.60 24.09 -1.38
N PRO A 212 -5.19 23.12 -2.11
CA PRO A 212 -5.94 23.42 -3.32
C PRO A 212 -7.17 24.27 -2.95
N ASN A 213 -7.37 25.36 -3.69
CA ASN A 213 -8.55 26.22 -3.59
C ASN A 213 -9.82 25.50 -4.03
#